data_AF-A0A942V800-F1
#
_entry.id   AF-A0A942V800-F1
#
_cell.length_a   1.000
_cell.length_b   1.000
_cell.length_c   1.000
_cell.angle_alpha   90.00
_cell.angle_beta   90.00
_cell.angle_gamma   90.00
#
_symmetry.space_group_name_H-M   'P 1'
#
loop_
_entity.id
_entity.type
_entity.pdbx_description
1 polymer ?
#
loop_
_entity_poly.entity_id
_entity_poly.type
_entity_poly.pdbx_seq_one_letter_code
_entity_poly.pdbx_strand_id
1 'polypeptide(L)'
;MTERKMDQYRWIKNPKFKRLALRVGIVLLAAGAFKTNQNMWQQKMKRQGQEFAAAKQKYEKRIHELELQAGVFRFYEHHPSGARYEDLKAIDDKKFVNARINPYKAYTTKELNYKLVESSDSLTDSIGVKIADSWSFEDIRLKNKELREKMAASIENNDGEAFLQQSSEFMKLNLAGLAKLNRRYPHLVKTAVERSDEENEREAMVMFHVIQTKFKSKYYVSKKQYWRDAVKIYAAESVTNYRNAAQATGEMADYLTRTVYRRQVREDSLAFEAQKQASRDSLFQEAKKVKLPVLKLQQFVPGKGY
;
A
#
# COMPACT_ATOMS: atom_id res chain seq x y z
N MET A 1 93.52 93.33 38.77
CA MET A 1 92.19 92.96 39.29
C MET A 1 91.68 91.77 38.49
N THR A 2 91.38 90.67 39.21
CA THR A 2 90.50 89.51 38.86
C THR A 2 90.81 88.72 37.59
N GLU A 3 91.54 87.60 37.65
CA GLU A 3 91.17 86.22 38.08
C GLU A 3 90.14 85.47 37.22
N ARG A 4 90.60 84.29 36.76
CA ARG A 4 89.89 83.01 36.57
C ARG A 4 88.78 82.93 35.52
N LYS A 5 89.04 82.10 34.48
CA LYS A 5 88.15 81.00 34.02
C LYS A 5 88.79 80.26 32.83
N MET A 6 89.69 79.33 33.09
CA MET A 6 89.98 78.23 32.18
C MET A 6 90.12 76.95 33.00
N ASP A 7 89.00 76.25 33.22
CA ASP A 7 88.95 74.83 33.61
C ASP A 7 87.48 74.36 33.74
N GLN A 8 86.78 74.11 32.62
CA GLN A 8 85.39 73.58 32.67
C GLN A 8 85.07 72.39 31.77
N TYR A 9 86.05 71.74 31.11
CA TYR A 9 85.74 70.58 30.25
C TYR A 9 86.69 69.39 30.39
N ARG A 10 87.21 69.11 31.60
CA ARG A 10 87.94 67.85 31.90
C ARG A 10 87.05 66.65 32.28
N TRP A 11 85.76 66.85 32.54
CA TRP A 11 84.79 65.78 32.87
C TRP A 11 84.28 64.91 31.70
N ILE A 12 84.46 65.32 30.43
CA ILE A 12 83.92 64.60 29.25
C ILE A 12 84.77 63.37 28.84
N LYS A 13 85.93 63.14 29.47
CA LYS A 13 86.84 62.02 29.16
C LYS A 13 86.67 60.78 30.06
N ASN A 14 85.59 60.68 30.84
CA ASN A 14 85.35 59.52 31.71
C ASN A 14 84.57 58.40 30.97
N PRO A 15 85.13 57.19 30.80
CA PRO A 15 84.52 56.11 30.01
C PRO A 15 83.16 55.62 30.53
N LYS A 16 82.85 55.85 31.82
CA LYS A 16 81.54 55.52 32.41
C LYS A 16 80.41 56.42 31.88
N PHE A 17 80.69 57.69 31.59
CA PHE A 17 79.70 58.64 31.05
C PHE A 17 79.38 58.37 29.57
N LYS A 18 80.37 57.96 28.77
CA LYS A 18 80.14 57.55 27.37
C LYS A 18 79.23 56.32 27.27
N ARG A 19 79.38 55.34 28.17
CA ARG A 19 78.50 54.16 28.22
C ARG A 19 77.07 54.50 28.68
N LEU A 20 76.91 55.46 29.58
CA LEU A 20 75.60 55.92 30.03
C LEU A 20 74.85 56.68 28.92
N ALA A 21 75.54 57.59 28.21
CA ALA A 21 74.96 58.32 27.07
C ALA A 21 74.55 57.36 25.93
N LEU A 22 75.35 56.32 25.65
CA LEU A 22 75.01 55.32 24.64
C LEU A 22 73.79 54.47 25.06
N ARG A 23 73.68 54.11 26.34
CA ARG A 23 72.53 53.36 26.88
C ARG A 23 71.24 54.20 26.90
N VAL A 24 71.32 55.48 27.24
CA VAL A 24 70.16 56.40 27.20
C VAL A 24 69.72 56.68 25.76
N GLY A 25 70.67 56.78 24.82
CA GLY A 25 70.36 56.90 23.38
C GLY A 25 69.64 55.68 22.80
N ILE A 26 70.04 54.46 23.20
CA ILE A 26 69.39 53.21 22.75
C ILE A 26 67.97 53.07 23.30
N VAL A 27 67.74 53.46 24.56
CA VAL A 27 66.40 53.39 25.20
C VAL A 27 65.43 54.40 24.60
N LEU A 28 65.90 55.62 24.25
CA LEU A 28 65.07 56.63 23.60
C LEU A 28 64.72 56.28 22.14
N LEU A 29 65.63 55.66 21.39
CA LEU A 29 65.36 55.17 20.03
C LEU A 29 64.39 53.97 20.02
N ALA A 30 64.46 53.09 21.02
CA ALA A 30 63.53 51.97 21.18
C ALA A 30 62.10 52.42 21.54
N ALA A 31 61.96 53.45 22.40
CA ALA A 31 60.65 53.99 22.78
C ALA A 31 59.97 54.79 21.65
N GLY A 32 60.75 55.50 20.82
CA GLY A 32 60.24 56.22 19.65
C GLY A 32 59.71 55.31 18.54
N ALA A 33 60.35 54.16 18.32
CA ALA A 33 59.94 53.16 17.32
C ALA A 33 58.67 52.38 17.72
N PHE A 34 58.40 52.20 19.02
CA PHE A 34 57.23 51.45 19.48
C PHE A 34 55.92 52.25 19.37
N LYS A 35 55.97 53.57 19.62
CA LYS A 35 54.78 54.46 19.62
C LYS A 35 54.29 54.79 18.20
N THR A 36 55.18 54.89 17.23
CA THR A 36 54.82 55.08 15.80
C THR A 36 54.23 53.80 15.20
N ASN A 37 54.74 52.64 15.59
CA ASN A 37 54.23 51.35 15.11
C ASN A 37 52.80 51.07 15.63
N GLN A 38 52.51 51.36 16.91
CA GLN A 38 51.16 51.21 17.47
C GLN A 38 50.10 52.08 16.76
N ASN A 39 50.44 53.33 16.44
CA ASN A 39 49.52 54.24 15.74
C ASN A 39 49.25 53.79 14.30
N MET A 40 50.26 53.25 13.59
CA MET A 40 50.05 52.68 12.26
C MET A 40 49.16 51.43 12.30
N TRP A 41 49.34 50.54 13.28
CA TRP A 41 48.49 49.36 13.44
C TRP A 41 47.04 49.71 13.77
N GLN A 42 46.80 50.70 14.64
CA GLN A 42 45.44 51.16 14.93
C GLN A 42 44.76 51.83 13.73
N GLN A 43 45.50 52.61 12.93
CA GLN A 43 44.96 53.19 11.69
C GLN A 43 44.67 52.12 10.63
N LYS A 44 45.54 51.10 10.52
CA LYS A 44 45.35 49.99 9.57
C LYS A 44 44.14 49.12 9.94
N MET A 45 43.95 48.82 11.22
CA MET A 45 42.76 48.12 11.73
C MET A 45 41.47 48.93 11.53
N LYS A 46 41.51 50.26 11.72
CA LYS A 46 40.35 51.13 11.43
C LYS A 46 40.00 51.14 9.94
N ARG A 47 41.00 51.21 9.05
CA ARG A 47 40.77 51.13 7.59
C ARG A 47 40.20 49.77 7.18
N GLN A 48 40.77 48.67 7.68
CA GLN A 48 40.26 47.32 7.41
C GLN A 48 38.84 47.11 7.97
N GLY A 49 38.53 47.66 9.14
CA GLY A 49 37.17 47.63 9.70
C GLY A 49 36.17 48.43 8.87
N GLN A 50 36.58 49.58 8.33
CA GLN A 50 35.74 50.38 7.43
C GLN A 50 35.56 49.72 6.05
N GLU A 51 36.61 49.14 5.49
CA GLU A 51 36.57 48.37 4.24
C GLU A 51 35.67 47.13 4.38
N PHE A 52 35.77 46.41 5.50
CA PHE A 52 34.92 45.26 5.79
C PHE A 52 33.45 45.67 6.00
N ALA A 53 33.19 46.76 6.72
CA ALA A 53 31.82 47.27 6.90
C ALA A 53 31.20 47.72 5.57
N ALA A 54 31.98 48.39 4.71
CA ALA A 54 31.54 48.79 3.37
C ALA A 54 31.30 47.58 2.46
N ALA A 55 32.17 46.58 2.51
CA ALA A 55 31.98 45.32 1.78
C ALA A 55 30.73 44.58 2.27
N LYS A 56 30.54 44.47 3.59
CA LYS A 56 29.37 43.83 4.20
C LYS A 56 28.07 44.51 3.75
N GLN A 57 27.98 45.83 3.85
CA GLN A 57 26.79 46.56 3.36
C GLN A 57 26.56 46.39 1.86
N LYS A 58 27.63 46.33 1.05
CA LYS A 58 27.53 46.09 -0.39
C LYS A 58 26.96 44.69 -0.68
N TYR A 59 27.39 43.67 0.06
CA TYR A 59 26.86 42.32 -0.08
C TYR A 59 25.43 42.20 0.45
N GLU A 60 25.09 42.82 1.58
CA GLU A 60 23.73 42.83 2.12
C GLU A 60 22.74 43.50 1.16
N LYS A 61 23.11 44.66 0.56
CA LYS A 61 22.29 45.28 -0.49
C LYS A 61 22.15 44.38 -1.72
N ARG A 62 23.24 43.73 -2.15
CA ARG A 62 23.21 42.80 -3.29
C ARG A 62 22.31 41.59 -3.03
N ILE A 63 22.33 41.04 -1.81
CA ILE A 63 21.46 39.93 -1.39
C ILE A 63 20.00 40.39 -1.43
N HIS A 64 19.70 41.56 -0.87
CA HIS A 64 18.34 42.09 -0.84
C HIS A 64 17.80 42.43 -2.24
N GLU A 65 18.64 42.99 -3.12
CA GLU A 65 18.31 43.23 -4.53
C GLU A 65 18.05 41.92 -5.28
N LEU A 66 18.83 40.87 -5.01
CA LEU A 66 18.63 39.54 -5.60
C LEU A 66 17.34 38.88 -5.10
N GLU A 67 16.98 39.05 -3.83
CA GLU A 67 15.72 38.57 -3.25
C GLU A 67 14.49 39.29 -3.85
N LEU A 68 14.62 40.58 -4.18
CA LEU A 68 13.55 41.40 -4.77
C LEU A 68 13.42 41.24 -6.30
N GLN A 69 14.52 41.03 -7.03
CA GLN A 69 14.50 40.80 -8.48
C GLN A 69 14.16 39.36 -8.85
N ALA A 70 14.50 38.39 -8.00
CA ALA A 70 14.19 36.98 -8.22
C ALA A 70 12.77 36.67 -7.75
N GLY A 71 11.78 37.16 -8.49
CA GLY A 71 10.62 36.31 -8.66
C GLY A 71 11.10 34.96 -9.24
N VAL A 72 10.69 33.85 -8.60
CA VAL A 72 10.31 32.60 -9.32
C VAL A 72 11.30 31.39 -9.38
N PHE A 73 12.54 31.38 -8.84
CA PHE A 73 13.30 30.10 -8.80
C PHE A 73 14.20 29.89 -7.58
N ARG A 74 13.94 28.81 -6.81
CA ARG A 74 14.74 28.38 -5.65
C ARG A 74 15.28 26.99 -5.90
N PHE A 75 16.60 26.86 -6.03
CA PHE A 75 17.25 25.60 -6.46
C PHE A 75 16.92 24.39 -5.58
N TYR A 76 16.58 24.58 -4.30
CA TYR A 76 16.21 23.51 -3.38
C TYR A 76 14.75 23.03 -3.52
N GLU A 77 13.91 23.77 -4.24
CA GLU A 77 12.51 23.42 -4.50
C GLU A 77 12.34 22.57 -5.78
N HIS A 78 13.41 22.42 -6.57
CA HIS A 78 13.39 21.78 -7.87
C HIS A 78 14.37 20.59 -7.96
N HIS A 79 13.88 19.48 -8.52
CA HIS A 79 14.68 18.31 -8.89
C HIS A 79 15.69 18.68 -10.00
N PRO A 80 16.82 17.96 -10.17
CA PRO A 80 17.81 18.23 -11.22
C PRO A 80 17.26 18.28 -12.66
N SER A 81 16.07 17.72 -12.91
CA SER A 81 15.35 17.82 -14.19
C SER A 81 14.60 19.14 -14.39
N GLY A 82 14.53 20.01 -13.38
CA GLY A 82 13.80 21.27 -13.35
C GLY A 82 12.37 21.18 -12.78
N ALA A 83 11.82 19.98 -12.60
CA ALA A 83 10.49 19.78 -12.02
C ALA A 83 10.48 20.11 -10.51
N ARG A 84 9.37 20.62 -9.97
CA ARG A 84 9.27 20.91 -8.53
C ARG A 84 9.18 19.62 -7.71
N TYR A 85 9.85 19.59 -6.57
CA TYR A 85 9.78 18.46 -5.65
C TYR A 85 8.36 18.26 -5.09
N GLU A 86 7.58 19.33 -4.92
CA GLU A 86 6.18 19.25 -4.49
C GLU A 86 5.31 18.47 -5.49
N ASP A 87 5.43 18.76 -6.79
CA ASP A 87 4.68 18.09 -7.85
C ASP A 87 5.06 16.61 -7.99
N LEU A 88 6.35 16.30 -7.86
CA LEU A 88 6.84 14.92 -7.84
C LEU A 88 6.32 14.17 -6.62
N LYS A 89 6.36 14.80 -5.45
CA LYS A 89 5.84 14.24 -4.20
C LYS A 89 4.33 14.00 -4.31
N ALA A 90 3.58 14.92 -4.92
CA ALA A 90 2.15 14.75 -5.14
C ALA A 90 1.82 13.56 -6.07
N ILE A 91 2.68 13.21 -7.02
CA ILE A 91 2.55 11.97 -7.81
C ILE A 91 2.90 10.76 -6.96
N ASP A 92 3.99 10.82 -6.21
CA ASP A 92 4.51 9.71 -5.41
C ASP A 92 3.57 9.31 -4.29
N ASP A 93 2.93 10.30 -3.65
CA ASP A 93 1.96 10.13 -2.57
C ASP A 93 0.63 9.53 -3.06
N LYS A 94 0.37 9.47 -4.39
CA LYS A 94 -0.79 8.75 -4.92
C LYS A 94 -0.65 7.26 -4.60
N LYS A 95 -1.65 6.72 -3.91
CA LYS A 95 -1.76 5.30 -3.57
C LYS A 95 -2.70 4.59 -4.53
N PHE A 96 -2.34 3.36 -4.89
CA PHE A 96 -3.25 2.48 -5.59
C PHE A 96 -4.44 2.15 -4.68
N VAL A 97 -5.66 2.38 -5.16
CA VAL A 97 -6.89 1.97 -4.49
C VAL A 97 -7.58 0.94 -5.37
N ASN A 98 -7.68 -0.29 -4.87
CA ASN A 98 -8.39 -1.34 -5.58
C ASN A 98 -9.91 -1.08 -5.50
N ALA A 99 -10.50 -0.65 -6.62
CA ALA A 99 -11.95 -0.46 -6.74
C ALA A 99 -12.71 -1.75 -7.08
N ARG A 100 -12.02 -2.85 -7.43
CA ARG A 100 -12.68 -4.10 -7.83
C ARG A 100 -13.21 -4.87 -6.63
N ILE A 101 -14.49 -5.22 -6.71
CA ILE A 101 -15.12 -6.17 -5.79
C ILE A 101 -14.76 -7.58 -6.25
N ASN A 102 -14.36 -8.47 -5.33
CA ASN A 102 -14.16 -9.90 -5.66
C ASN A 102 -15.53 -10.55 -5.95
N PRO A 103 -15.85 -10.91 -7.21
CA PRO A 103 -17.15 -11.48 -7.55
C PRO A 103 -17.33 -12.87 -6.92
N TYR A 104 -16.23 -13.60 -6.68
CA TYR A 104 -16.28 -14.97 -6.19
C TYR A 104 -16.64 -15.09 -4.70
N LYS A 105 -16.57 -13.97 -3.95
CA LYS A 105 -17.00 -13.91 -2.54
C LYS A 105 -18.49 -14.18 -2.37
N ALA A 106 -19.31 -13.96 -3.41
CA ALA A 106 -20.73 -14.30 -3.37
C ALA A 106 -20.98 -15.81 -3.25
N TYR A 107 -20.01 -16.65 -3.64
CA TYR A 107 -20.10 -18.11 -3.58
C TYR A 107 -19.49 -18.71 -2.31
N THR A 108 -19.17 -17.89 -1.31
CA THR A 108 -18.74 -18.41 0.00
C THR A 108 -19.86 -19.23 0.61
N THR A 109 -19.58 -20.52 0.81
CA THR A 109 -20.56 -21.49 1.27
C THR A 109 -20.70 -21.46 2.79
N LYS A 110 -21.90 -21.77 3.29
CA LYS A 110 -22.15 -21.91 4.71
C LYS A 110 -22.00 -23.39 5.07
N GLU A 111 -21.41 -23.66 6.23
CA GLU A 111 -21.39 -25.01 6.77
C GLU A 111 -22.80 -25.53 6.99
N LEU A 112 -23.07 -26.76 6.55
CA LEU A 112 -24.36 -27.39 6.73
C LEU A 112 -24.56 -27.74 8.20
N ASN A 113 -25.57 -27.11 8.81
CA ASN A 113 -26.04 -27.46 10.15
C ASN A 113 -27.56 -27.38 10.19
N TYR A 114 -28.14 -27.89 11.27
CA TYR A 114 -29.59 -27.98 11.38
C TYR A 114 -30.28 -26.60 11.31
N LYS A 115 -29.69 -25.57 11.91
CA LYS A 115 -30.20 -24.19 11.86
C LYS A 115 -30.24 -23.65 10.44
N LEU A 116 -29.23 -23.98 9.62
CA LEU A 116 -29.21 -23.59 8.21
C LEU A 116 -30.41 -24.19 7.47
N VAL A 117 -30.70 -25.47 7.69
CA VAL A 117 -31.86 -26.16 7.09
C VAL A 117 -33.18 -25.54 7.55
N GLU A 118 -33.34 -25.23 8.84
CA GLU A 118 -34.52 -24.53 9.35
C GLU A 118 -34.71 -23.17 8.69
N SER A 119 -33.64 -22.37 8.62
CA SER A 119 -33.67 -21.05 7.98
C SER A 119 -33.90 -21.11 6.46
N SER A 120 -33.62 -22.26 5.84
CA SER A 120 -33.82 -22.45 4.40
C SER A 120 -35.29 -22.61 4.02
N ASP A 121 -36.18 -22.83 4.99
CA ASP A 121 -37.63 -22.89 4.74
C ASP A 121 -38.23 -21.56 4.28
N SER A 122 -37.56 -20.44 4.60
CA SER A 122 -37.97 -19.11 4.13
C SER A 122 -37.33 -18.70 2.80
N LEU A 123 -36.53 -19.57 2.16
CA LEU A 123 -35.97 -19.25 0.84
C LEU A 123 -37.07 -19.18 -0.21
N THR A 124 -37.10 -18.08 -0.95
CA THR A 124 -38.06 -17.83 -2.04
C THR A 124 -37.38 -17.85 -3.40
N ASP A 125 -38.16 -18.20 -4.42
CA ASP A 125 -37.78 -18.01 -5.82
C ASP A 125 -37.90 -16.54 -6.26
N SER A 126 -37.65 -16.28 -7.54
CA SER A 126 -37.70 -14.93 -8.12
C SER A 126 -39.10 -14.30 -8.11
N ILE A 127 -40.15 -15.09 -7.91
CA ILE A 127 -41.56 -14.64 -7.88
C ILE A 127 -42.03 -14.51 -6.41
N GLY A 128 -41.14 -14.77 -5.44
CA GLY A 128 -41.43 -14.64 -4.01
C GLY A 128 -42.11 -15.87 -3.40
N VAL A 129 -42.21 -16.98 -4.13
CA VAL A 129 -42.80 -18.23 -3.62
C VAL A 129 -41.72 -19.05 -2.93
N LYS A 130 -42.04 -19.64 -1.77
CA LYS A 130 -41.11 -20.52 -1.06
C LYS A 130 -40.66 -21.68 -1.97
N ILE A 131 -39.36 -21.86 -2.13
CA ILE A 131 -38.78 -22.88 -3.03
C ILE A 131 -39.18 -24.28 -2.59
N ALA A 132 -39.20 -24.52 -1.28
CA ALA A 132 -39.66 -25.78 -0.69
C ALA A 132 -41.12 -26.11 -1.06
N ASP A 133 -41.92 -25.11 -1.44
CA ASP A 133 -43.32 -25.26 -1.84
C ASP A 133 -43.50 -25.33 -3.37
N SER A 134 -42.72 -24.55 -4.14
CA SER A 134 -42.81 -24.54 -5.60
C SER A 134 -42.22 -25.78 -6.28
N TRP A 135 -41.29 -26.49 -5.64
CA TRP A 135 -40.65 -27.67 -6.22
C TRP A 135 -41.13 -28.99 -5.60
N SER A 136 -41.46 -29.98 -6.43
CA SER A 136 -41.66 -31.36 -5.94
C SER A 136 -40.32 -32.04 -5.69
N PHE A 137 -40.31 -33.09 -4.86
CA PHE A 137 -39.09 -33.87 -4.61
C PHE A 137 -38.50 -34.47 -5.91
N GLU A 138 -39.37 -34.84 -6.85
CA GLU A 138 -38.95 -35.40 -8.14
C GLU A 138 -38.36 -34.31 -9.04
N ASP A 139 -38.95 -33.12 -9.07
CA ASP A 139 -38.41 -31.99 -9.85
C ASP A 139 -37.03 -31.58 -9.33
N ILE A 140 -36.86 -31.53 -8.00
CA ILE A 140 -35.55 -31.28 -7.37
C ILE A 140 -34.54 -32.35 -7.81
N ARG A 141 -34.94 -33.63 -7.78
CA ARG A 141 -34.06 -34.75 -8.15
C ARG A 141 -33.61 -34.66 -9.61
N LEU A 142 -34.55 -34.43 -10.53
CA LEU A 142 -34.27 -34.30 -11.96
C LEU A 142 -33.40 -33.08 -12.24
N LYS A 143 -33.70 -31.93 -11.63
CA LYS A 143 -32.90 -30.72 -11.80
C LYS A 143 -31.50 -30.86 -11.23
N ASN A 144 -31.36 -31.51 -10.07
CA ASN A 144 -30.06 -31.81 -9.49
C ASN A 144 -29.22 -32.74 -10.38
N LYS A 145 -29.84 -33.68 -11.09
CA LYS A 145 -29.14 -34.51 -12.08
C LYS A 145 -28.61 -33.65 -13.24
N GLU A 146 -29.46 -32.81 -13.82
CA GLU A 146 -29.07 -31.87 -14.90
C GLU A 146 -27.93 -30.94 -14.45
N LEU A 147 -28.02 -30.39 -13.22
CA LEU A 147 -26.98 -29.51 -12.68
C LEU A 147 -25.65 -30.24 -12.49
N ARG A 148 -25.65 -31.52 -12.09
CA ARG A 148 -24.40 -32.31 -12.01
C ARG A 148 -23.74 -32.51 -13.37
N GLU A 149 -24.53 -32.81 -14.40
CA GLU A 149 -24.02 -32.96 -15.76
C GLU A 149 -23.43 -31.62 -16.26
N LYS A 150 -24.09 -30.50 -15.96
CA LYS A 150 -23.57 -29.17 -16.26
C LYS A 150 -22.29 -28.84 -15.49
N MET A 151 -22.22 -29.18 -14.20
CA MET A 151 -21.03 -28.94 -13.37
C MET A 151 -19.84 -29.73 -13.92
N ALA A 152 -20.04 -30.98 -14.32
CA ALA A 152 -19.01 -31.79 -14.97
C ALA A 152 -18.54 -31.15 -16.29
N ALA A 153 -19.47 -30.73 -17.15
CA ALA A 153 -19.15 -30.06 -18.40
C ALA A 153 -18.41 -28.72 -18.18
N SER A 154 -18.76 -27.96 -17.13
CA SER A 154 -18.05 -26.73 -16.76
C SER A 154 -16.61 -27.01 -16.34
N ILE A 155 -16.35 -28.09 -15.60
CA ILE A 155 -14.99 -28.52 -15.27
C ILE A 155 -14.21 -28.88 -16.53
N GLU A 156 -14.79 -29.69 -17.43
CA GLU A 156 -14.16 -30.10 -18.69
C GLU A 156 -13.80 -28.90 -19.59
N ASN A 157 -14.65 -27.88 -19.59
CA ASN A 157 -14.45 -26.65 -20.37
C ASN A 157 -13.61 -25.58 -19.66
N ASN A 158 -13.07 -25.87 -18.46
CA ASN A 158 -12.37 -24.90 -17.60
C ASN A 158 -13.19 -23.63 -17.29
N ASP A 159 -14.52 -23.76 -17.26
CA ASP A 159 -15.44 -22.67 -16.94
C ASP A 159 -15.81 -22.70 -15.45
N GLY A 160 -14.88 -22.20 -14.63
CA GLY A 160 -15.05 -22.16 -13.18
C GLY A 160 -16.21 -21.27 -12.73
N GLU A 161 -16.57 -20.22 -13.49
CA GLU A 161 -17.68 -19.34 -13.11
C GLU A 161 -19.03 -20.01 -13.31
N ALA A 162 -19.23 -20.69 -14.45
CA ALA A 162 -20.41 -21.49 -14.68
C ALA A 162 -20.54 -22.62 -13.64
N PHE A 163 -19.43 -23.27 -13.27
CA PHE A 163 -19.42 -24.27 -12.21
C PHE A 163 -19.93 -23.70 -10.88
N LEU A 164 -19.47 -22.51 -10.48
CA LEU A 164 -19.90 -21.85 -9.23
C LEU A 164 -21.40 -21.51 -9.25
N GLN A 165 -21.91 -20.98 -10.36
CA GLN A 165 -23.33 -20.67 -10.52
C GLN A 165 -24.22 -21.91 -10.40
N GLN A 166 -23.84 -22.99 -11.09
CA GLN A 166 -24.57 -24.26 -11.08
C GLN A 166 -24.51 -24.93 -9.70
N SER A 167 -23.34 -24.90 -9.04
CA SER A 167 -23.16 -25.45 -7.69
C SER A 167 -24.00 -24.70 -6.65
N SER A 168 -24.09 -23.37 -6.77
CA SER A 168 -24.95 -22.55 -5.91
C SER A 168 -26.41 -22.95 -6.02
N GLU A 169 -26.92 -23.11 -7.24
CA GLU A 169 -28.31 -23.54 -7.46
C GLU A 169 -28.53 -24.99 -6.98
N PHE A 170 -27.57 -25.88 -7.22
CA PHE A 170 -27.61 -27.27 -6.75
C PHE A 170 -27.69 -27.34 -5.21
N MET A 171 -26.86 -26.58 -4.50
CA MET A 171 -26.90 -26.49 -3.04
C MET A 171 -28.24 -25.93 -2.54
N LYS A 172 -28.75 -24.88 -3.18
CA LYS A 172 -30.03 -24.25 -2.83
C LYS A 172 -31.22 -25.21 -2.98
N LEU A 173 -31.25 -26.02 -4.03
CA LEU A 173 -32.28 -27.04 -4.23
C LEU A 173 -32.19 -28.18 -3.21
N ASN A 174 -30.98 -28.62 -2.85
CA ASN A 174 -30.81 -29.61 -1.77
C ASN A 174 -31.28 -29.06 -0.41
N LEU A 175 -30.97 -27.80 -0.08
CA LEU A 175 -31.49 -27.14 1.12
C LEU A 175 -33.01 -27.03 1.12
N ALA A 176 -33.62 -26.67 -0.02
CA ALA A 176 -35.08 -26.61 -0.15
C ALA A 176 -35.74 -27.99 0.05
N GLY A 177 -35.13 -29.04 -0.50
CA GLY A 177 -35.54 -30.43 -0.28
C GLY A 177 -35.48 -30.84 1.19
N LEU A 178 -34.37 -30.52 1.87
CA LEU A 178 -34.18 -30.78 3.30
C LEU A 178 -35.17 -29.97 4.15
N ALA A 179 -35.42 -28.70 3.84
CA ALA A 179 -36.41 -27.87 4.53
C ALA A 179 -37.83 -28.45 4.38
N LYS A 180 -38.20 -28.87 3.16
CA LYS A 180 -39.48 -29.54 2.88
C LYS A 180 -39.64 -30.84 3.70
N LEU A 181 -38.58 -31.63 3.82
CA LEU A 181 -38.58 -32.81 4.68
C LEU A 181 -38.65 -32.45 6.16
N ASN A 182 -37.95 -31.41 6.60
CA ASN A 182 -37.87 -31.00 8.00
C ASN A 182 -39.25 -30.67 8.56
N ARG A 183 -40.14 -30.07 7.76
CA ARG A 183 -41.55 -29.80 8.13
C ARG A 183 -42.31 -31.06 8.57
N ARG A 184 -41.98 -32.23 8.01
CA ARG A 184 -42.72 -33.49 8.22
C ARG A 184 -41.96 -34.50 9.06
N TYR A 185 -40.63 -34.47 9.00
CA TYR A 185 -39.73 -35.44 9.63
C TYR A 185 -38.51 -34.74 10.25
N PRO A 186 -38.71 -33.85 11.24
CA PRO A 186 -37.62 -33.03 11.78
C PRO A 186 -36.49 -33.85 12.39
N HIS A 187 -36.84 -34.92 13.13
CA HIS A 187 -35.85 -35.83 13.72
C HIS A 187 -35.00 -36.55 12.66
N LEU A 188 -35.60 -36.94 11.54
CA LEU A 188 -34.86 -37.59 10.44
C LEU A 188 -33.81 -36.63 9.87
N VAL A 189 -34.24 -35.40 9.56
CA VAL A 189 -33.36 -34.39 8.95
C VAL A 189 -32.26 -34.00 9.92
N LYS A 190 -32.58 -33.80 11.20
CA LYS A 190 -31.60 -33.52 12.24
C LYS A 190 -30.54 -34.63 12.32
N THR A 191 -30.97 -35.89 12.41
CA THR A 191 -30.04 -37.03 12.44
C THR A 191 -29.18 -37.11 11.18
N ALA A 192 -29.74 -36.89 9.99
CA ALA A 192 -28.96 -36.90 8.74
C ALA A 192 -27.91 -35.79 8.73
N VAL A 193 -28.24 -34.60 9.22
CA VAL A 193 -27.31 -33.46 9.32
C VAL A 193 -26.23 -33.67 10.38
N GLU A 194 -26.48 -34.45 11.42
CA GLU A 194 -25.50 -34.74 12.48
C GLU A 194 -24.55 -35.89 12.13
N ARG A 195 -24.95 -36.78 11.22
CA ARG A 195 -24.14 -37.91 10.72
C ARG A 195 -22.96 -37.47 9.87
N SER A 196 -21.93 -38.30 9.83
CA SER A 196 -20.85 -38.20 8.84
C SER A 196 -21.35 -38.52 7.43
N ASP A 197 -20.57 -38.15 6.41
CA ASP A 197 -20.93 -38.45 5.03
C ASP A 197 -20.91 -39.98 4.77
N GLU A 198 -19.97 -40.71 5.36
CA GLU A 198 -19.91 -42.18 5.25
C GLU A 198 -21.08 -42.88 5.97
N GLU A 199 -21.58 -42.30 7.06
CA GLU A 199 -22.79 -42.81 7.74
C GLU A 199 -24.04 -42.56 6.88
N ASN A 200 -24.15 -41.39 6.26
CA ASN A 200 -25.25 -41.07 5.34
C ASN A 200 -25.22 -41.94 4.08
N GLU A 201 -24.05 -42.16 3.48
CA GLU A 201 -23.89 -43.07 2.35
C GLU A 201 -24.28 -44.51 2.70
N ARG A 202 -23.88 -44.99 3.88
CA ARG A 202 -24.29 -46.31 4.39
C ARG A 202 -25.80 -46.40 4.60
N GLU A 203 -26.41 -45.39 5.22
CA GLU A 203 -27.88 -45.35 5.39
C GLU A 203 -28.58 -45.38 4.02
N ALA A 204 -28.13 -44.57 3.06
CA ALA A 204 -28.72 -44.52 1.72
C ALA A 204 -28.63 -45.88 1.01
N MET A 205 -27.46 -46.54 1.05
CA MET A 205 -27.25 -47.87 0.47
C MET A 205 -28.12 -48.94 1.14
N VAL A 206 -28.14 -48.98 2.48
CA VAL A 206 -28.95 -49.94 3.24
C VAL A 206 -30.43 -49.75 2.93
N MET A 207 -30.92 -48.50 2.95
CA MET A 207 -32.31 -48.20 2.67
C MET A 207 -32.68 -48.49 1.23
N PHE A 208 -31.77 -48.26 0.27
CA PHE A 208 -31.98 -48.65 -1.12
C PHE A 208 -32.18 -50.17 -1.24
N HIS A 209 -31.33 -50.97 -0.59
CA HIS A 209 -31.48 -52.42 -0.56
C HIS A 209 -32.79 -52.87 0.12
N VAL A 210 -33.16 -52.25 1.24
CA VAL A 210 -34.45 -52.50 1.91
C VAL A 210 -35.61 -52.21 0.98
N ILE A 211 -35.57 -51.09 0.24
CA ILE A 211 -36.60 -50.73 -0.74
C ILE A 211 -36.68 -51.78 -1.84
N GLN A 212 -35.55 -52.20 -2.41
CA GLN A 212 -35.52 -53.24 -3.46
C GLN A 212 -36.12 -54.56 -2.97
N THR A 213 -35.74 -55.00 -1.77
CA THR A 213 -36.25 -56.23 -1.16
C THR A 213 -37.75 -56.14 -0.90
N LYS A 214 -38.23 -55.04 -0.29
CA LYS A 214 -39.66 -54.79 -0.07
C LYS A 214 -40.45 -54.72 -1.38
N PHE A 215 -39.88 -54.17 -2.46
CA PHE A 215 -40.50 -54.18 -3.78
C PHE A 215 -40.64 -55.60 -4.34
N LYS A 216 -39.54 -56.38 -4.35
CA LYS A 216 -39.54 -57.78 -4.83
C LYS A 216 -40.55 -58.64 -4.07
N SER A 217 -40.65 -58.44 -2.76
CA SER A 217 -41.59 -59.15 -1.89
C SER A 217 -43.03 -58.58 -1.93
N LYS A 218 -43.34 -57.61 -2.79
CA LYS A 218 -44.64 -56.92 -2.87
C LYS A 218 -45.13 -56.38 -1.52
N TYR A 219 -44.21 -55.96 -0.65
CA TYR A 219 -44.50 -55.47 0.71
C TYR A 219 -45.20 -54.10 0.70
N TYR A 220 -44.90 -53.26 -0.29
CA TYR A 220 -45.53 -51.94 -0.40
C TYR A 220 -46.96 -52.05 -0.92
N VAL A 221 -47.93 -51.89 -0.01
CA VAL A 221 -49.36 -51.85 -0.35
C VAL A 221 -49.85 -50.43 -0.66
N SER A 222 -49.03 -49.41 -0.42
CA SER A 222 -49.35 -48.02 -0.75
C SER A 222 -48.11 -47.18 -1.03
N LYS A 223 -48.30 -46.11 -1.83
CA LYS A 223 -47.28 -45.09 -2.11
C LYS A 223 -46.75 -44.44 -0.82
N LYS A 224 -47.58 -44.32 0.22
CA LYS A 224 -47.21 -43.74 1.52
C LYS A 224 -46.17 -44.57 2.27
N GLN A 225 -46.28 -45.91 2.21
CA GLN A 225 -45.29 -46.80 2.83
C GLN A 225 -43.95 -46.74 2.13
N TYR A 226 -43.94 -46.76 0.80
CA TYR A 226 -42.72 -46.54 0.02
C TYR A 226 -42.05 -45.21 0.39
N TRP A 227 -42.82 -44.13 0.46
CA TRP A 227 -42.27 -42.82 0.79
C TRP A 227 -41.64 -42.76 2.18
N ARG A 228 -42.15 -43.49 3.18
CA ARG A 228 -41.52 -43.54 4.51
C ARG A 228 -40.09 -44.07 4.49
N ASP A 229 -39.80 -44.98 3.57
CA ASP A 229 -38.45 -45.52 3.39
C ASP A 229 -37.62 -44.63 2.45
N ALA A 230 -38.23 -44.12 1.38
CA ALA A 230 -37.54 -43.25 0.40
C ALA A 230 -37.08 -41.90 0.98
N VAL A 231 -37.81 -41.32 1.94
CA VAL A 231 -37.38 -40.05 2.56
C VAL A 231 -36.06 -40.17 3.32
N LYS A 232 -35.70 -41.36 3.81
CA LYS A 232 -34.42 -41.58 4.50
C LYS A 232 -33.24 -41.47 3.55
N ILE A 233 -33.37 -42.08 2.37
CA ILE A 233 -32.40 -41.97 1.27
C ILE A 233 -32.28 -40.51 0.86
N TYR A 234 -33.40 -39.84 0.60
CA TYR A 234 -33.40 -38.46 0.16
C TYR A 234 -32.71 -37.53 1.19
N ALA A 235 -33.01 -37.67 2.48
CA ALA A 235 -32.38 -36.86 3.52
C ALA A 235 -30.85 -37.09 3.56
N ALA A 236 -30.42 -38.35 3.57
CA ALA A 236 -29.00 -38.71 3.59
C ALA A 236 -28.27 -38.19 2.34
N GLU A 237 -28.80 -38.47 1.14
CA GLU A 237 -28.22 -38.01 -0.12
C GLU A 237 -28.18 -36.49 -0.22
N SER A 238 -29.25 -35.78 0.15
CA SER A 238 -29.27 -34.31 0.08
C SER A 238 -28.25 -33.65 1.02
N VAL A 239 -28.00 -34.23 2.19
CA VAL A 239 -26.94 -33.78 3.11
C VAL A 239 -25.56 -33.96 2.49
N THR A 240 -25.24 -35.19 2.04
CA THR A 240 -23.95 -35.51 1.41
C THR A 240 -23.73 -34.66 0.16
N ASN A 241 -24.76 -34.51 -0.68
CA ASN A 241 -24.70 -33.70 -1.89
C ASN A 241 -24.40 -32.23 -1.59
N TYR A 242 -25.06 -31.66 -0.58
CA TYR A 242 -24.81 -30.28 -0.18
C TYR A 242 -23.38 -30.09 0.31
N ARG A 243 -22.90 -30.96 1.20
CA ARG A 243 -21.54 -30.88 1.77
C ARG A 243 -20.47 -30.99 0.69
N ASN A 244 -20.58 -31.99 -0.19
CA ASN A 244 -19.64 -32.20 -1.30
C ASN A 244 -19.64 -30.99 -2.25
N ALA A 245 -20.82 -30.47 -2.61
CA ALA A 245 -20.92 -29.28 -3.44
C ALA A 245 -20.37 -28.04 -2.74
N ALA A 246 -20.59 -27.89 -1.43
CA ALA A 246 -20.12 -26.76 -0.65
C ALA A 246 -18.60 -26.70 -0.57
N GLN A 247 -17.95 -27.86 -0.40
CA GLN A 247 -16.50 -28.00 -0.43
C GLN A 247 -15.96 -27.65 -1.82
N ALA A 248 -16.47 -28.29 -2.88
CA ALA A 248 -16.00 -28.07 -4.25
C ALA A 248 -16.20 -26.61 -4.71
N THR A 249 -17.32 -26.00 -4.32
CA THR A 249 -17.60 -24.57 -4.57
C THR A 249 -16.58 -23.68 -3.86
N GLY A 250 -16.27 -23.96 -2.59
CA GLY A 250 -15.29 -23.22 -1.82
C GLY A 250 -13.90 -23.29 -2.45
N GLU A 251 -13.46 -24.49 -2.83
CA GLU A 251 -12.17 -24.71 -3.49
C GLU A 251 -12.08 -23.98 -4.83
N MET A 252 -13.12 -24.04 -5.67
CA MET A 252 -13.16 -23.33 -6.96
C MET A 252 -13.20 -21.81 -6.79
N ALA A 253 -13.99 -21.29 -5.84
CA ALA A 253 -14.08 -19.85 -5.57
C ALA A 253 -12.73 -19.30 -5.07
N ASP A 254 -12.04 -20.05 -4.22
CA ASP A 254 -10.69 -19.73 -3.77
C ASP A 254 -9.68 -19.77 -4.91
N TYR A 255 -9.75 -20.78 -5.76
CA TYR A 255 -8.91 -20.89 -6.95
C TYR A 255 -9.07 -19.67 -7.86
N LEU A 256 -10.29 -19.34 -8.28
CA LEU A 256 -10.57 -18.19 -9.15
C LEU A 256 -10.23 -16.86 -8.49
N THR A 257 -10.44 -16.74 -7.17
CA THR A 257 -9.99 -15.56 -6.42
C THR A 257 -8.47 -15.38 -6.55
N ARG A 258 -7.69 -16.47 -6.43
CA ARG A 258 -6.23 -16.42 -6.48
C ARG A 258 -5.69 -16.23 -7.90
N THR A 259 -6.27 -16.88 -8.90
CA THR A 259 -5.72 -16.93 -10.26
C THR A 259 -6.29 -15.85 -11.18
N VAL A 260 -7.57 -15.51 -11.04
CA VAL A 260 -8.26 -14.54 -11.90
C VAL A 260 -8.31 -13.19 -11.22
N TYR A 261 -8.99 -13.08 -10.08
CA TYR A 261 -9.23 -11.78 -9.44
C TYR A 261 -7.92 -11.12 -8.97
N ARG A 262 -7.07 -11.81 -8.22
CA ARG A 262 -5.79 -11.25 -7.76
C ARG A 262 -4.85 -10.90 -8.91
N ARG A 263 -4.91 -11.64 -10.03
CA ARG A 263 -4.13 -11.32 -11.23
C ARG A 263 -4.59 -10.00 -11.84
N GLN A 264 -5.89 -9.80 -12.02
CA GLN A 264 -6.44 -8.53 -12.53
C GLN A 264 -6.09 -7.35 -11.61
N VAL A 265 -6.19 -7.53 -10.29
CA VAL A 265 -5.79 -6.49 -9.31
C VAL A 265 -4.30 -6.16 -9.43
N ARG A 266 -3.46 -7.17 -9.68
CA ARG A 266 -2.02 -6.96 -9.92
C ARG A 266 -1.77 -6.21 -11.23
N GLU A 267 -2.47 -6.56 -12.30
CA GLU A 267 -2.38 -5.87 -13.60
C GLU A 267 -2.81 -4.40 -13.48
N ASP A 268 -3.91 -4.11 -12.79
CA ASP A 268 -4.35 -2.73 -12.51
C ASP A 268 -3.32 -1.97 -11.66
N SER A 269 -2.73 -2.62 -10.65
CA SER A 269 -1.69 -1.99 -9.83
C SER A 269 -0.44 -1.67 -10.64
N LEU A 270 -0.05 -2.53 -11.58
CA LEU A 270 1.08 -2.27 -12.48
C LEU A 270 0.76 -1.15 -13.47
N ALA A 271 -0.46 -1.10 -13.99
CA ALA A 271 -0.93 -0.02 -14.86
C ALA A 271 -0.94 1.33 -14.12
N PHE A 272 -1.36 1.34 -12.85
CA PHE A 272 -1.31 2.52 -11.99
C PHE A 272 0.13 3.02 -11.78
N GLU A 273 1.08 2.13 -11.48
CA GLU A 273 2.49 2.53 -11.33
C GLU A 273 3.09 3.01 -12.66
N ALA A 274 2.72 2.40 -13.78
CA ALA A 274 3.12 2.88 -15.11
C ALA A 274 2.56 4.29 -15.40
N GLN A 275 1.32 4.57 -15.00
CA GLN A 275 0.71 5.90 -15.13
C GLN A 275 1.40 6.94 -14.23
N LYS A 276 1.80 6.57 -13.01
CA LYS A 276 2.62 7.43 -12.14
C LYS A 276 3.95 7.76 -12.80
N GLN A 277 4.62 6.76 -13.37
CA GLN A 277 5.89 6.98 -14.06
C GLN A 277 5.73 7.88 -15.30
N ALA A 278 4.69 7.65 -16.11
CA ALA A 278 4.39 8.51 -17.26
C ALA A 278 4.10 9.97 -16.84
N SER A 279 3.45 10.17 -15.68
CA SER A 279 3.21 11.50 -15.12
C SER A 279 4.52 12.19 -14.71
N ARG A 280 5.47 11.45 -14.09
CA ARG A 280 6.81 11.98 -13.79
C ARG A 280 7.57 12.35 -15.06
N ASP A 281 7.54 11.47 -16.05
CA ASP A 281 8.24 11.70 -17.33
C ASP A 281 7.67 12.92 -18.06
N SER A 282 6.35 13.13 -18.02
CA SER A 282 5.71 14.35 -18.55
C SER A 282 6.20 15.61 -17.84
N LEU A 283 6.22 15.61 -16.50
CA LEU A 283 6.76 16.74 -15.72
C LEU A 283 8.22 17.04 -16.08
N PHE A 284 9.04 16.00 -16.30
CA PHE A 284 10.42 16.19 -16.71
C PHE A 284 10.54 16.78 -18.11
N GLN A 285 9.66 16.40 -19.04
CA GLN A 285 9.65 16.98 -20.38
C GLN A 285 9.18 18.43 -20.38
N GLU A 286 8.17 18.76 -19.56
CA GLU A 286 7.71 20.14 -19.38
C GLU A 286 8.77 21.02 -18.74
N ALA A 287 9.44 20.54 -17.70
CA ALA A 287 10.52 21.25 -17.03
C ALA A 287 11.70 21.54 -17.98
N LYS A 288 12.01 20.64 -18.92
CA LYS A 288 13.03 20.88 -19.97
C LYS A 288 12.64 21.99 -20.96
N LYS A 289 11.34 22.20 -21.21
CA LYS A 289 10.86 23.27 -22.10
C LYS A 289 10.96 24.64 -21.44
N VAL A 290 10.88 24.68 -20.11
CA VAL A 290 11.18 25.89 -19.33
C VAL A 290 12.69 26.11 -19.41
N LYS A 291 13.12 27.07 -20.23
CA LYS A 291 14.51 27.54 -20.23
C LYS A 291 14.81 28.11 -18.83
N LEU A 292 15.41 27.29 -17.97
CA LEU A 292 16.09 27.81 -16.80
C LEU A 292 17.06 28.88 -17.31
N PRO A 293 17.07 30.10 -16.74
CA PRO A 293 18.09 31.08 -17.11
C PRO A 293 19.42 30.40 -16.82
N VAL A 294 20.13 30.04 -17.89
CA VAL A 294 21.50 29.56 -17.78
C VAL A 294 22.24 30.73 -17.15
N LEU A 295 22.48 30.64 -15.84
CA LEU A 295 23.50 31.43 -15.20
C LEU A 295 24.76 31.04 -15.95
N LYS A 296 25.14 31.87 -16.94
CA LYS A 296 26.48 31.86 -17.47
C LYS A 296 27.34 32.06 -16.23
N LEU A 297 27.93 30.98 -15.73
CA LEU A 297 29.09 31.04 -14.87
C LEU A 297 30.07 31.91 -15.66
N GLN A 298 30.11 33.21 -15.32
CA GLN A 298 31.19 34.05 -15.77
C GLN A 298 32.42 33.31 -15.27
N GLN A 299 33.19 32.80 -16.24
CA GLN A 299 34.43 32.11 -15.99
C GLN A 299 35.21 32.97 -15.00
N PHE A 300 35.33 32.49 -13.78
CA PHE A 300 36.17 33.11 -12.77
C PHE A 300 37.59 32.92 -13.31
N VAL A 301 38.10 33.91 -14.03
CA VAL A 301 39.50 33.92 -14.46
C VAL A 301 40.30 34.18 -13.18
N PRO A 302 41.03 33.18 -12.66
CA PRO A 302 41.83 33.40 -11.47
C PRO A 302 43.04 34.21 -11.90
N GLY A 303 43.17 35.41 -11.35
CA GLY A 303 44.42 36.17 -11.39
C GLY A 303 44.39 37.38 -12.32
N LYS A 304 44.02 38.53 -11.76
CA LYS A 304 44.90 39.71 -11.78
C LYS A 304 44.84 40.36 -10.40
N GLY A 305 45.96 40.26 -9.69
CA GLY A 305 46.18 41.02 -8.47
C GLY A 305 46.19 42.52 -8.79
N TYR A 306 45.65 43.28 -7.84
CA TYR A 306 45.94 44.70 -7.67
C TYR A 306 46.81 44.84 -6.43
#